data_AF-A0A9C5ZCC3-F1
#
_entry.id   AF-A0A9C5ZCC3-F1
#
_cell.length_a   1.000
_cell.length_b   1.000
_cell.length_c   1.000
_cell.angle_alpha   90.00
_cell.angle_beta   90.00
_cell.angle_gamma   90.00
#
_symmetry.space_group_name_H-M   'P 1'
#
loop_
_entity.id
_entity.type
_entity.pdbx_description
1 polymer ?
#
loop_
_entity_poly.entity_id
_entity_poly.type
_entity_poly.pdbx_seq_one_letter_code
_entity_poly.pdbx_strand_id
1 'polypeptide(L)'
;MFKSTDIILNECASRGIVWKTIPPRSPHFGGLWQAAVKSIKFHLKRILQDAKFNFFEFNPLLIQIEAVLNSRPITPAPESPNDEPAPTPVHFIIGSALKTVPVPDLRDVNNVSHLRRYQRLHIICNSFGTGGLWII
;
A
#
# COMPACT_ATOMS: atom_id res chain seq x y z
N MET A 1 15.61 -29.08 -11.40
CA MET A 1 14.92 -27.78 -11.59
C MET A 1 15.32 -26.85 -10.44
N PHE A 2 16.56 -26.31 -10.47
CA PHE A 2 17.11 -25.41 -9.42
C PHE A 2 17.89 -24.20 -9.97
N LYS A 3 18.02 -24.04 -11.29
CA LYS A 3 18.86 -22.99 -11.91
C LYS A 3 18.45 -21.54 -11.60
N SER A 4 17.26 -21.28 -11.04
CA SER A 4 16.74 -19.92 -10.82
C SER A 4 17.24 -19.29 -9.51
N THR A 5 17.46 -20.08 -8.47
CA THR A 5 17.81 -19.54 -7.14
C THR A 5 19.25 -19.04 -7.10
N ASP A 6 20.17 -19.74 -7.76
CA ASP A 6 21.59 -19.36 -7.82
C ASP A 6 21.80 -18.01 -8.52
N ILE A 7 20.98 -17.70 -9.53
CA ILE A 7 21.01 -16.41 -10.22
C ILE A 7 20.64 -15.29 -9.25
N ILE A 8 19.55 -15.46 -8.50
CA ILE A 8 19.10 -14.46 -7.52
C ILE A 8 20.15 -14.27 -6.42
N LEU A 9 20.72 -15.36 -5.91
CA LEU A 9 21.75 -15.30 -4.86
C LEU A 9 23.00 -14.58 -5.35
N ASN A 10 23.45 -14.85 -6.57
CA ASN A 10 24.62 -14.19 -7.16
C ASN A 10 24.36 -12.69 -7.41
N GLU A 11 23.17 -12.32 -7.90
CA GLU A 11 22.78 -10.92 -8.07
C GLU A 11 22.63 -10.18 -6.73
N CYS A 12 22.12 -10.84 -5.70
CA CYS A 12 22.11 -10.26 -4.36
C CYS A 12 23.53 -10.06 -3.84
N ALA A 13 24.39 -11.07 -3.97
CA ALA A 13 25.77 -11.01 -3.52
C ALA A 13 26.57 -9.92 -4.26
N SER A 14 26.40 -9.76 -5.56
CA SER A 14 27.07 -8.71 -6.36
C SER A 14 26.69 -7.30 -5.91
N ARG A 15 25.51 -7.14 -5.31
CA ARG A 15 24.99 -5.89 -4.73
C ARG A 15 25.25 -5.75 -3.22
N GLY A 16 25.98 -6.70 -2.61
CA GLY A 16 26.22 -6.72 -1.17
C GLY A 16 24.97 -7.05 -0.33
N ILE A 17 23.93 -7.63 -0.94
CA ILE A 17 22.68 -8.01 -0.29
C ILE A 17 22.81 -9.44 0.25
N VAL A 18 22.64 -9.60 1.56
CA VAL A 18 22.59 -10.92 2.19
C VAL A 18 21.17 -11.48 2.10
N TRP A 19 20.96 -12.47 1.21
CA TRP A 19 19.69 -13.17 1.08
C TRP A 19 19.47 -14.15 2.24
N LYS A 20 18.34 -14.05 2.93
CA LYS A 20 17.93 -14.96 4.02
C LYS A 20 16.60 -15.61 3.68
N THR A 21 16.55 -16.94 3.70
CA THR A 21 15.30 -17.69 3.52
C THR A 21 14.61 -17.92 4.85
N ILE A 22 13.28 -18.02 4.83
CA ILE A 22 12.49 -18.38 6.00
C ILE A 22 12.77 -19.86 6.31
N PRO A 23 13.11 -20.22 7.55
CA PRO A 23 13.33 -21.61 7.91
C PRO A 23 12.07 -22.46 7.63
N PRO A 24 12.23 -23.70 7.15
CA PRO A 24 11.09 -24.59 6.94
C PRO A 24 10.33 -24.80 8.26
N ARG A 25 9.00 -24.81 8.18
CA ARG A 25 8.09 -24.96 9.33
C ARG A 25 8.18 -23.85 10.38
N SER A 26 8.64 -22.65 10.02
CA SER A 26 8.69 -21.49 10.92
C SER A 26 7.76 -20.36 10.45
N PRO A 27 6.42 -20.53 10.51
CA PRO A 27 5.46 -19.55 10.00
C PRO A 27 5.56 -18.18 10.69
N HIS A 28 6.00 -18.13 11.95
CA HIS A 28 6.15 -16.90 12.72
C HIS A 28 7.21 -15.94 12.15
N PHE A 29 8.23 -16.45 11.44
CA PHE A 29 9.29 -15.63 10.84
C PHE A 29 8.78 -14.76 9.69
N GLY A 30 7.58 -15.02 9.17
CA GLY A 30 7.02 -14.29 8.04
C GLY A 30 5.83 -13.38 8.33
N GLY A 31 5.39 -13.28 9.58
CA GLY A 31 4.11 -12.65 9.93
C GLY A 31 3.96 -11.21 9.40
N LEU A 32 5.00 -10.39 9.54
CA LEU A 32 4.96 -8.97 9.12
C LEU A 32 4.80 -8.80 7.60
N TRP A 33 5.64 -9.46 6.80
CA TRP A 33 5.53 -9.34 5.34
C TRP A 33 4.27 -10.03 4.82
N GLN A 34 3.82 -11.11 5.46
CA GLN A 34 2.54 -11.76 5.14
C GLN A 34 1.36 -10.82 5.40
N ALA A 35 1.36 -10.10 6.52
CA ALA A 35 0.36 -9.09 6.84
C ALA A 35 0.37 -7.95 5.82
N ALA A 36 1.54 -7.43 5.44
CA ALA A 36 1.67 -6.42 4.40
C ALA A 36 1.10 -6.88 3.05
N VAL A 37 1.45 -8.11 2.62
CA VAL A 37 0.90 -8.71 1.39
C VAL A 37 -0.61 -8.91 1.49
N LYS A 38 -1.14 -9.31 2.66
CA LYS A 38 -2.58 -9.43 2.91
C LYS A 38 -3.27 -8.07 2.74
N SER A 39 -2.72 -6.99 3.30
CA SER A 39 -3.28 -5.63 3.18
C SER A 39 -3.30 -5.13 1.73
N ILE A 40 -2.22 -5.31 0.98
CA ILE A 40 -2.20 -4.93 -0.45
C ILE A 40 -3.27 -5.70 -1.23
N LYS A 41 -3.34 -7.02 -1.06
CA LYS A 41 -4.33 -7.86 -1.74
C LYS A 41 -5.76 -7.49 -1.36
N PHE A 42 -5.99 -7.11 -0.11
CA PHE A 42 -7.30 -6.65 0.37
C PHE A 42 -7.76 -5.41 -0.40
N HIS A 43 -6.91 -4.38 -0.50
CA HIS A 43 -7.26 -3.17 -1.25
C HIS A 43 -7.43 -3.48 -2.75
N LEU A 44 -6.52 -4.25 -3.34
CA LEU A 44 -6.64 -4.65 -4.74
C LEU A 44 -7.96 -5.36 -5.03
N LYS A 45 -8.37 -6.32 -4.21
CA LYS A 45 -9.62 -7.07 -4.43
C LYS A 45 -10.85 -6.15 -4.44
N ARG A 46 -10.88 -5.12 -3.58
CA ARG A 46 -11.99 -4.16 -3.50
C ARG A 46 -12.05 -3.23 -4.71
N ILE A 47 -10.90 -2.88 -5.27
CA ILE A 47 -10.80 -1.96 -6.41
C ILE A 47 -11.03 -2.70 -7.73
N LEU A 48 -10.36 -3.84 -7.87
CA LEU A 48 -10.33 -4.55 -9.13
C LEU A 48 -11.69 -5.18 -9.42
N GLN A 49 -12.37 -5.75 -8.42
CA GLN A 49 -13.62 -6.51 -8.61
C GLN A 49 -13.53 -7.38 -9.89
N ASP A 50 -14.43 -7.18 -10.85
CA ASP A 50 -14.42 -7.84 -12.18
C ASP A 50 -13.81 -6.97 -13.30
N ALA A 51 -13.30 -5.78 -12.98
CA ALA A 51 -12.74 -4.85 -13.95
C ALA A 51 -11.31 -5.24 -14.37
N LYS A 52 -11.05 -5.19 -15.68
CA LYS A 52 -9.72 -5.38 -16.26
C LYS A 52 -9.01 -4.03 -16.38
N PHE A 53 -7.78 -3.97 -15.87
CA PHE A 53 -6.92 -2.79 -15.93
C PHE A 53 -5.77 -3.05 -16.89
N ASN A 54 -5.42 -2.04 -17.68
CA ASN A 54 -4.15 -2.07 -18.41
C ASN A 54 -2.99 -1.64 -17.47
N PHE A 55 -1.76 -1.81 -17.94
CA PHE A 55 -0.57 -1.46 -17.15
C PHE A 55 -0.56 0.00 -16.69
N PHE A 56 -0.94 0.93 -17.56
CA PHE A 56 -0.95 2.37 -17.27
C PHE A 56 -1.99 2.76 -16.22
N GLU A 57 -3.01 1.95 -16.01
CA GLU A 57 -4.02 2.16 -14.97
C GLU A 57 -3.66 1.40 -13.69
N PHE A 58 -3.08 0.21 -13.83
CA PHE A 58 -2.70 -0.64 -12.71
C PHE A 58 -1.51 -0.07 -11.93
N ASN A 59 -0.51 0.48 -12.61
CA ASN A 59 0.66 1.08 -11.98
C ASN A 59 0.32 2.26 -11.05
N PRO A 60 -0.39 3.32 -11.48
CA PRO A 60 -0.78 4.41 -10.59
C PRO A 60 -1.77 3.97 -9.51
N LEU A 61 -2.52 2.88 -9.73
CA LEU A 61 -3.35 2.30 -8.68
C LEU A 61 -2.50 1.68 -7.57
N LEU A 62 -1.50 0.89 -7.93
CA LEU A 62 -0.56 0.30 -6.96
C LEU A 62 0.18 1.38 -6.17
N ILE A 63 0.65 2.44 -6.83
CA ILE A 63 1.32 3.58 -6.18
C ILE A 63 0.38 4.24 -5.16
N GLN A 64 -0.92 4.37 -5.47
CA GLN A 64 -1.89 4.92 -4.52
C GLN A 64 -2.14 3.99 -3.33
N ILE A 65 -2.27 2.68 -3.56
CA ILE A 65 -2.40 1.70 -2.48
C ILE A 65 -1.16 1.74 -1.57
N GLU A 66 0.03 1.78 -2.15
CA GLU A 66 1.29 1.92 -1.43
C GLU A 66 1.31 3.18 -0.57
N ALA A 67 0.96 4.33 -1.15
CA ALA A 67 0.90 5.59 -0.42
C ALA A 67 -0.07 5.54 0.77
N VAL A 68 -1.24 4.91 0.60
CA VAL A 68 -2.23 4.71 1.68
C VAL A 68 -1.66 3.81 2.79
N LEU A 69 -1.07 2.66 2.43
CA LEU A 69 -0.51 1.74 3.41
C LEU A 69 0.66 2.35 4.18
N ASN A 70 1.52 3.11 3.50
CA ASN A 70 2.68 3.78 4.09
C ASN A 70 2.30 5.03 4.90
N SER A 71 1.13 5.61 4.68
CA SER A 71 0.59 6.73 5.46
C SER A 71 -0.28 6.29 6.64
N ARG A 72 -0.51 4.98 6.82
CA ARG A 72 -1.35 4.45 7.90
C ARG A 72 -0.65 4.60 9.26
N PRO A 73 -1.31 5.12 10.30
CA PRO A 73 -0.79 5.12 11.66
C PRO A 73 -0.47 3.71 12.16
N ILE A 74 0.70 3.55 12.80
CA ILE A 74 1.12 2.29 13.44
C ILE A 74 0.57 2.21 14.87
N THR A 75 0.39 3.37 15.50
CA THR A 75 -0.22 3.50 16.83
C THR A 75 -1.64 4.05 16.70
N PRO A 76 -2.47 3.92 17.76
CA PRO A 76 -3.74 4.63 17.85
C PRO A 76 -3.58 6.12 17.55
N ALA A 77 -4.64 6.72 17.00
CA ALA A 77 -4.66 8.14 16.71
C ALA A 77 -4.57 8.95 18.02
N PRO A 78 -3.91 10.13 17.99
CA PRO A 78 -3.91 11.05 19.11
C PRO A 78 -5.33 11.44 19.52
N GLU A 79 -5.57 11.61 20.82
CA GLU A 79 -6.88 11.98 21.37
C GLU A 79 -7.05 13.51 21.46
N SER A 80 -5.94 14.22 21.61
CA SER A 80 -5.89 15.68 21.70
C SER A 80 -5.21 16.30 20.48
N PRO A 81 -5.65 17.50 20.02
CA PRO A 81 -4.99 18.23 18.95
C PRO A 81 -3.57 18.70 19.30
N ASN A 82 -3.17 18.65 20.58
CA ASN A 82 -1.82 18.97 21.04
C ASN A 82 -0.88 17.75 21.05
N ASP A 83 -1.42 16.55 20.88
CA ASP A 83 -0.60 15.34 20.88
C ASP A 83 0.18 15.23 19.57
N GLU A 84 1.34 14.57 19.64
CA GLU A 84 2.14 14.30 18.46
C GLU A 84 1.38 13.35 17.51
N PRO A 85 1.38 13.60 16.18
CA PRO A 85 0.73 12.71 15.23
C PRO A 85 1.31 11.30 15.32
N ALA A 86 0.44 10.31 15.26
CA ALA A 86 0.83 8.90 15.31
C ALA A 86 1.84 8.57 14.18
N PRO A 87 2.98 7.91 14.50
CA PRO A 87 3.98 7.57 13.51
C PRO A 87 3.39 6.58 12.48
N THR A 88 3.82 6.73 11.24
CA THR A 88 3.40 5.90 10.10
C THR A 88 4.63 5.24 9.48
N PRO A 89 4.50 4.15 8.69
CA PRO A 89 5.66 3.49 8.08
C PRO A 89 6.54 4.45 7.28
N VAL A 90 5.95 5.42 6.58
CA VAL A 90 6.73 6.37 5.78
C VAL A 90 7.58 7.32 6.62
N HIS A 91 7.21 7.61 7.88
CA HIS A 91 8.07 8.37 8.78
C HIS A 91 9.40 7.67 9.01
N PHE A 92 9.43 6.33 9.05
CA PHE A 92 10.66 5.56 9.22
C PHE A 92 11.48 5.44 7.92
N ILE A 93 10.84 5.54 6.76
CA ILE A 93 11.50 5.39 5.45
C ILE A 93 12.04 6.74 4.95
N ILE A 94 11.24 7.80 5.06
CA ILE A 94 11.52 9.13 4.50
C ILE A 94 11.91 10.14 5.59
N GLY A 95 11.52 9.92 6.85
CA GLY A 95 11.73 10.86 7.95
C GLY A 95 10.57 11.86 8.14
N SER A 96 9.52 11.79 7.32
CA SER A 96 8.37 12.70 7.42
C SER A 96 7.10 12.10 6.81
N ALA A 97 5.94 12.71 7.11
CA ALA A 97 4.69 12.39 6.44
C ALA A 97 4.73 12.65 4.93
N LEU A 98 4.01 11.82 4.15
CA LEU A 98 3.80 12.08 2.73
C LEU A 98 2.89 13.29 2.56
N LYS A 99 3.32 14.24 1.74
CA LYS A 99 2.51 15.40 1.34
C LYS A 99 1.95 15.15 -0.05
N THR A 100 0.64 15.19 -0.19
CA THR A 100 -0.02 15.16 -1.50
C THR A 100 -0.53 16.55 -1.85
N VAL A 101 -0.59 16.86 -3.14
CA VAL A 101 -1.26 18.08 -3.60
C VAL A 101 -2.76 17.92 -3.31
N PRO A 102 -3.44 18.95 -2.76
CA PRO A 102 -4.88 18.91 -2.54
C PRO A 102 -5.60 18.55 -3.85
N VAL A 103 -6.33 17.44 -3.83
CA VAL A 103 -7.13 17.00 -4.97
C VAL A 103 -8.54 17.58 -4.78
N PRO A 104 -9.21 18.08 -5.84
CA PRO A 104 -10.58 18.53 -5.74
C PRO A 104 -11.48 17.45 -5.13
N ASP A 105 -12.40 17.84 -4.26
CA ASP A 105 -13.38 16.89 -3.72
C ASP A 105 -14.34 16.46 -4.84
N LEU A 106 -14.27 15.19 -5.22
CA LEU A 106 -15.07 14.63 -6.31
C LEU A 106 -16.33 13.91 -5.81
N ARG A 107 -16.65 13.99 -4.51
CA ARG A 107 -17.84 13.36 -3.91
C ARG A 107 -19.16 13.95 -4.45
N ASP A 108 -19.16 15.22 -4.86
CA ASP A 108 -20.35 15.93 -5.39
C ASP A 108 -20.47 15.89 -6.93
N VAL A 109 -19.63 15.11 -7.63
CA VAL A 109 -19.74 15.00 -9.09
C VAL A 109 -20.92 14.08 -9.43
N ASN A 110 -22.09 14.68 -9.67
CA ASN A 110 -23.34 14.01 -10.06
C ASN A 110 -23.27 13.10 -11.30
N ASN A 111 -22.13 13.07 -12.01
CA ASN A 111 -21.98 12.33 -13.27
C ASN A 111 -20.63 11.60 -13.35
N VAL A 112 -20.57 10.42 -12.71
CA VAL A 112 -19.41 9.50 -12.69
C VAL A 112 -18.91 9.13 -14.10
N SER A 113 -19.79 9.23 -15.10
CA SER A 113 -19.52 9.00 -16.51
C SER A 113 -18.46 9.95 -17.09
N HIS A 114 -18.38 11.20 -16.62
CA HIS A 114 -17.42 12.22 -17.09
C HIS A 114 -16.11 12.26 -16.29
N LEU A 115 -16.01 11.50 -15.21
CA LEU A 115 -14.76 11.41 -14.45
C LEU A 115 -13.69 10.72 -15.30
N ARG A 116 -12.53 11.38 -15.42
CA ARG A 116 -11.34 10.77 -16.01
C ARG A 116 -10.99 9.52 -15.21
N ARG A 117 -10.44 8.50 -15.87
CA ARG A 117 -10.19 7.19 -15.24
C ARG A 117 -9.35 7.27 -13.97
N TYR A 118 -8.38 8.19 -13.89
CA TYR A 118 -7.58 8.43 -12.68
C TYR A 118 -8.40 9.03 -11.51
N GLN A 119 -9.40 9.86 -11.80
CA GLN A 119 -10.29 10.43 -10.79
C GLN A 119 -11.16 9.36 -10.14
N ARG A 120 -11.60 8.36 -10.94
CA ARG A 120 -12.31 7.20 -10.41
C ARG A 120 -11.42 6.38 -9.48
N LEU A 121 -10.17 6.12 -9.87
CA LEU A 121 -9.19 5.44 -9.01
C LEU A 121 -8.98 6.19 -7.69
N HIS A 122 -8.87 7.52 -7.75
CA HIS A 122 -8.69 8.36 -6.57
C HIS A 122 -9.87 8.31 -5.60
N ILE A 123 -11.11 8.40 -6.10
CA ILE A 123 -12.33 8.28 -5.27
C ILE A 123 -12.36 6.93 -4.56
N ILE A 124 -12.05 5.84 -5.28
CA ILE A 124 -12.00 4.50 -4.71
C ILE A 124 -10.90 4.45 -3.63
N CYS A 125 -9.73 5.04 -3.89
CA CYS A 125 -8.65 5.11 -2.91
C CYS A 125 -9.00 5.91 -1.64
N ASN A 126 -9.67 7.07 -1.78
CA ASN A 126 -10.11 7.87 -0.64
C ASN A 126 -11.17 7.16 0.21
N SER A 127 -12.01 6.32 -0.40
CA SER A 127 -12.98 5.50 0.35
C SER A 127 -12.33 4.50 1.32
N PHE A 128 -11.02 4.24 1.20
CA PHE A 128 -10.27 3.42 2.16
C PHE A 128 -9.90 4.14 3.45
N GLY A 129 -9.78 5.48 3.43
CA GLY A 129 -9.38 6.28 4.58
C GLY A 129 -10.54 6.74 5.48
N THR A 130 -11.78 6.74 4.96
CA THR A 130 -12.94 7.34 5.64
C THR A 130 -13.95 6.34 6.21
N GLY A 131 -13.77 5.04 5.95
CA GLY A 131 -14.65 3.98 6.47
C GLY A 131 -14.03 3.33 7.70
N GLY A 132 -14.66 3.49 8.87
CA GLY A 132 -14.25 2.93 10.17
C GLY A 132 -14.22 1.39 10.29
N LEU A 133 -13.78 0.67 9.27
CA LEU A 133 -13.40 -0.73 9.36
C LEU A 133 -11.89 -0.87 9.19
N TRP A 134 -11.17 -0.41 10.21
CA TRP A 134 -9.78 -0.79 10.45
C TRP A 134 -9.74 -2.15 11.15
N ILE A 135 -10.15 -3.21 10.47
CA ILE A 135 -10.00 -4.58 10.98
C ILE A 135 -9.29 -5.43 9.92
N ILE A 136 -8.12 -5.93 10.32
CA ILE A 136 -7.43 -7.07 9.70
C ILE A 136 -8.13 -8.37 10.05
#